data_AF-A0A090AFL1-F1
#
_entry.id   AF-A0A090AFL1-F1
#
_cell.length_a   1.000
_cell.length_b   1.000
_cell.length_c   1.000
_cell.angle_alpha   90.00
_cell.angle_beta   90.00
_cell.angle_gamma   90.00
#
_symmetry.space_group_name_H-M   'P 1'
#
loop_
_entity.id
_entity.type
_entity.pdbx_description
1 polymer ?
#
loop_
_entity_poly.entity_id
_entity_poly.type
_entity_poly.pdbx_seq_one_letter_code
_entity_poly.pdbx_strand_id
1 'polypeptide(L)'
;MSLTGKQAMATRKLKVSTKPTSFTARNLINQTRTLVRELPDVRKKKTANHLNYAISEAALSAFSGFFTQSPSWLDYQTRMQKRLGKNQAQSILGIHQIPSANQIRNLLDPGFL
;
A
#
# COMPACT_ATOMS: atom_id res chain seq x y z
N MET A 1 -21.43 21.78 36.03
CA MET A 1 -19.99 21.82 35.70
C MET A 1 -19.72 20.84 34.57
N SER A 2 -19.01 21.33 33.57
CA SER A 2 -18.71 20.79 32.23
C SER A 2 -17.86 19.48 32.31
N LEU A 3 -17.77 18.56 31.35
CA LEU A 3 -17.38 18.73 29.94
C LEU A 3 -17.76 17.50 29.09
N THR A 4 -18.46 17.78 27.99
CA THR A 4 -18.59 16.92 26.81
C THR A 4 -17.23 16.84 26.10
N GLY A 5 -16.74 15.62 25.83
CA GLY A 5 -15.44 15.40 25.20
C GLY A 5 -15.46 14.36 24.10
N LYS A 6 -16.41 14.45 23.14
CA LYS A 6 -16.30 13.72 21.88
C LYS A 6 -15.18 14.38 21.06
N GLN A 7 -13.97 13.82 21.13
CA GLN A 7 -12.92 14.17 20.19
C GLN A 7 -13.33 13.67 18.80
N ALA A 8 -13.78 14.60 17.97
CA ALA A 8 -13.97 14.36 16.55
C ALA A 8 -12.58 14.08 15.93
N MET A 9 -12.40 12.89 15.36
CA MET A 9 -11.26 12.64 14.47
C MET A 9 -11.44 13.52 13.24
N ALA A 10 -10.75 14.66 13.21
CA ALA A 10 -10.65 15.47 12.01
C ALA A 10 -9.99 14.62 10.93
N THR A 11 -10.77 14.24 9.91
CA THR A 11 -10.26 13.62 8.69
C THR A 11 -9.43 14.66 7.96
N ARG A 12 -8.13 14.70 8.27
CA ARG A 12 -7.15 15.51 7.55
C ARG A 12 -7.09 14.96 6.12
N LYS A 13 -7.71 15.68 5.17
CA LYS A 13 -7.58 15.34 3.74
C LYS A 13 -6.10 15.30 3.41
N LEU A 14 -5.61 14.12 3.02
CA LEU A 14 -4.24 13.93 2.57
C LEU A 14 -4.00 14.91 1.41
N LYS A 15 -3.13 15.90 1.64
CA LYS A 15 -2.73 16.85 0.61
C LYS A 15 -1.73 16.14 -0.30
N VAL A 16 -2.24 15.29 -1.18
CA VAL A 16 -1.43 14.63 -2.21
C VAL A 16 -0.90 15.72 -3.13
N SER A 17 0.43 15.79 -3.28
CA SER A 17 1.07 16.73 -4.21
C SER A 17 0.58 16.45 -5.63
N THR A 18 0.05 17.47 -6.31
CA THR A 18 -0.43 17.38 -7.69
C THR A 18 0.67 17.60 -8.73
N LYS A 19 1.92 17.82 -8.30
CA LYS A 19 3.05 17.97 -9.23
C LYS A 19 3.37 16.62 -9.90
N PRO A 20 3.54 16.58 -11.24
CA PRO A 20 3.93 15.36 -11.93
C PRO A 20 5.28 14.91 -11.39
N THR A 21 5.26 13.80 -10.65
CA THR A 21 6.45 13.13 -10.15
C THR A 21 6.67 11.94 -11.05
N SER A 22 7.89 11.73 -11.56
CA SER A 22 8.18 10.58 -12.42
C SER A 22 7.75 9.28 -11.71
N PHE A 23 7.06 8.40 -12.42
CA PHE A 23 6.59 7.12 -11.85
C PHE A 23 7.76 6.16 -11.71
N THR A 24 8.63 6.39 -10.72
CA THR A 24 9.77 5.53 -10.43
C THR A 24 9.52 4.71 -9.17
N ALA A 25 10.24 3.58 -9.03
CA ALA A 25 10.21 2.80 -7.79
C ALA A 25 10.50 3.69 -6.55
N ARG A 26 11.50 4.57 -6.66
CA ARG A 26 11.88 5.50 -5.58
C ARG A 26 10.74 6.43 -5.19
N ASN A 27 10.08 7.03 -6.18
CA ASN A 27 8.99 7.98 -5.92
C ASN A 27 7.74 7.27 -5.38
N LEU A 28 7.44 6.06 -5.88
CA LEU A 28 6.36 5.24 -5.36
C LEU A 28 6.61 4.88 -3.88
N ILE A 29 7.80 4.40 -3.53
CA ILE A 29 8.17 4.08 -2.13
C ILE A 29 8.06 5.31 -1.23
N ASN A 30 8.56 6.47 -1.67
CA ASN A 30 8.51 7.70 -0.88
C ASN A 30 7.07 8.21 -0.66
N GLN A 31 6.22 8.11 -1.68
CA GLN A 31 4.81 8.47 -1.55
C GLN A 31 4.08 7.51 -0.60
N THR A 32 4.27 6.19 -0.76
CA THR A 32 3.70 5.19 0.15
C THR A 32 4.14 5.45 1.59
N ARG A 33 5.42 5.70 1.83
CA ARG A 33 5.94 6.05 3.17
C ARG A 33 5.27 7.29 3.75
N THR A 34 5.01 8.30 2.93
CA THR A 34 4.33 9.53 3.36
C THR A 34 2.88 9.24 3.75
N LEU A 35 2.16 8.49 2.91
CA LEU A 35 0.75 8.15 3.15
C LEU A 35 0.56 7.29 4.40
N VAL A 36 1.38 6.25 4.57
CA VAL A 36 1.24 5.32 5.70
C VAL A 36 1.67 5.91 7.04
N ARG A 37 2.48 6.99 7.04
CA ARG A 37 2.83 7.76 8.26
C ARG A 37 1.65 8.55 8.83
N GLU A 38 0.70 8.93 7.99
CA GLU A 38 -0.49 9.66 8.41
C GLU A 38 -1.62 8.72 8.88
N LEU A 39 -1.42 7.40 8.83
CA LEU A 39 -2.42 6.45 9.33
C LEU A 39 -2.55 6.53 10.85
N PRO A 40 -3.78 6.62 11.40
CA PRO A 40 -3.97 6.66 12.83
C PRO A 40 -3.57 5.32 13.47
N ASP A 41 -2.81 5.38 14.56
CA ASP A 41 -2.51 4.20 15.37
C ASP A 41 -3.55 4.03 16.48
N VAL A 42 -4.55 3.18 16.23
CA VAL A 42 -5.67 2.92 17.16
C VAL A 42 -5.36 1.83 18.19
N ARG A 43 -4.14 1.28 18.21
CA ARG A 43 -3.75 0.19 19.12
C ARG A 43 -3.68 0.72 20.55
N LYS A 44 -4.29 0.00 21.51
CA LYS A 44 -4.36 0.43 22.92
C LYS A 44 -2.99 0.32 23.59
N LYS A 45 -2.52 1.40 24.23
CA LYS A 45 -1.28 1.43 25.03
C LYS A 45 -1.22 0.39 26.15
N LYS A 46 -2.36 -0.06 26.70
CA LYS A 46 -2.41 -1.06 27.79
C LYS A 46 -2.03 -2.49 27.36
N THR A 47 -2.13 -2.83 26.07
CA THR A 47 -1.64 -4.09 25.49
C THR A 47 -0.28 -3.88 24.79
N ALA A 48 0.34 -2.71 24.95
CA ALA A 48 1.49 -2.26 24.15
C ALA A 48 2.86 -2.56 24.74
N ASN A 49 2.96 -3.38 25.80
CA ASN A 49 4.25 -3.76 26.38
C ASN A 49 5.21 -4.46 25.39
N HIS A 50 4.74 -4.81 24.18
CA HIS A 50 5.49 -5.50 23.13
C HIS A 50 5.41 -4.79 21.76
N LEU A 51 4.89 -3.56 21.69
CA LEU A 51 4.75 -2.82 20.42
C LEU A 51 6.06 -2.10 20.07
N ASN A 52 6.99 -2.83 19.45
CA ASN A 52 8.30 -2.31 19.03
C ASN A 52 8.31 -1.65 17.64
N TYR A 53 7.14 -1.35 17.07
CA TYR A 53 7.02 -0.76 15.73
C TYR A 53 5.80 0.16 15.59
N ALA A 54 5.97 1.24 14.82
CA ALA A 54 4.87 2.14 14.44
C ALA A 54 3.96 1.48 13.40
N ILE A 55 2.68 1.87 13.34
CA ILE A 55 1.73 1.34 12.35
C ILE A 55 2.23 1.54 10.90
N SER A 56 2.97 2.63 10.65
CA SER A 56 3.62 2.91 9.38
C SER A 56 4.65 1.86 8.99
N GLU A 57 5.42 1.34 9.95
CA GLU A 57 6.42 0.30 9.71
C GLU A 57 5.76 -1.04 9.38
N ALA A 58 4.65 -1.37 10.05
CA ALA A 58 3.86 -2.56 9.70
C ALA A 58 3.21 -2.43 8.31
N ALA A 59 2.67 -1.27 7.98
CA ALA A 59 2.09 -1.01 6.66
C ALA A 59 3.15 -1.12 5.55
N LEU A 60 4.34 -0.54 5.76
CA LEU A 60 5.47 -0.67 4.83
C LEU A 60 5.97 -2.12 4.73
N SER A 61 5.98 -2.86 5.83
CA SER A 61 6.35 -4.27 5.85
C SER A 61 5.36 -5.12 5.05
N ALA A 62 4.05 -4.90 5.22
CA ALA A 62 3.02 -5.55 4.40
C ALA A 62 3.16 -5.18 2.92
N PHE A 63 3.39 -3.89 2.61
CA PHE A 63 3.68 -3.42 1.26
C PHE A 63 4.91 -4.10 0.64
N SER A 64 5.96 -4.32 1.44
CA SER A 64 7.15 -5.04 0.98
C SER A 64 6.84 -6.49 0.61
N GLY A 65 5.93 -7.16 1.31
CA GLY A 65 5.49 -8.52 0.95
C GLY A 65 4.84 -8.58 -0.43
N PHE A 66 4.09 -7.55 -0.81
CA PHE A 66 3.50 -7.44 -2.16
C PHE A 66 4.54 -7.09 -3.24
N PHE A 67 5.62 -6.40 -2.90
CA PHE A 67 6.68 -6.01 -3.84
C PHE A 67 7.78 -7.08 -4.01
N THR A 68 8.06 -7.87 -2.97
CA THR A 68 9.16 -8.84 -2.92
C THR A 68 8.74 -10.24 -3.34
N GLN A 69 7.45 -10.61 -3.23
CA GLN A 69 6.94 -11.84 -3.82
C GLN A 69 6.63 -11.66 -5.30
N SER A 70 7.72 -11.68 -6.07
CA SER A 70 7.94 -12.45 -7.30
C SER A 70 6.91 -12.33 -8.45
N PRO A 71 7.38 -12.18 -9.71
CA PRO A 71 6.59 -12.36 -10.94
C PRO A 71 5.60 -13.53 -10.91
N SER A 72 5.90 -14.60 -10.15
CA SER A 72 5.02 -15.74 -9.95
C SER A 72 3.66 -15.42 -9.32
N TRP A 73 3.53 -14.36 -8.53
CA TRP A 73 2.23 -13.95 -7.99
C TRP A 73 1.30 -13.43 -9.09
N LEU A 74 1.78 -12.54 -9.96
CA LEU A 74 1.00 -11.99 -11.07
C LEU A 74 0.62 -13.10 -12.07
N ASP A 75 1.55 -14.01 -12.34
CA ASP A 75 1.29 -15.19 -13.16
C ASP A 75 0.26 -16.12 -12.50
N TYR A 76 0.34 -16.30 -11.17
CA TYR A 76 -0.64 -17.07 -10.43
C TYR A 76 -2.04 -16.44 -10.48
N GLN A 77 -2.17 -15.12 -10.33
CA GLN A 77 -3.45 -14.42 -10.47
C GLN A 77 -4.02 -14.55 -11.89
N THR A 78 -3.17 -14.45 -12.90
CA THR A 78 -3.56 -14.66 -14.30
C THR A 78 -4.06 -16.08 -14.55
N ARG A 79 -3.38 -17.09 -14.01
CA ARG A 79 -3.82 -18.50 -14.10
C ARG A 79 -5.11 -18.76 -13.32
N MET A 80 -5.23 -18.21 -12.12
CA MET A 80 -6.46 -18.25 -11.32
C MET A 80 -7.65 -17.69 -12.10
N GLN A 81 -7.48 -16.54 -12.75
CA GLN A 81 -8.53 -15.95 -13.59
C GLN A 81 -8.94 -16.89 -14.72
N LYS A 82 -7.98 -17.47 -15.45
CA LYS A 82 -8.26 -18.42 -16.55
C LYS A 82 -8.97 -19.69 -16.08
N ARG A 83 -8.59 -20.21 -14.90
CA ARG A 83 -9.12 -21.48 -14.38
C ARG A 83 -10.46 -21.32 -13.66
N LEU A 84 -10.64 -20.24 -12.91
CA LEU A 84 -11.73 -20.09 -11.93
C LEU A 84 -12.61 -18.87 -12.18
N GLY A 85 -12.30 -18.05 -13.19
CA GLY A 85 -13.03 -16.80 -13.48
C GLY A 85 -12.84 -15.69 -12.44
N LYS A 86 -11.97 -15.89 -11.44
CA LYS A 86 -11.71 -14.94 -10.36
C LYS A 86 -10.24 -14.95 -9.96
N ASN A 87 -9.76 -13.82 -9.46
CA ASN A 87 -8.42 -13.67 -8.91
C ASN A 87 -8.39 -12.64 -7.77
N GLN A 88 -7.37 -12.71 -6.92
CA GLN A 88 -7.25 -11.84 -5.74
C GLN A 88 -6.79 -10.42 -6.09
N ALA A 89 -6.10 -10.23 -7.22
CA ALA A 89 -5.76 -8.89 -7.69
C ALA A 89 -7.03 -8.07 -7.97
N GLN A 90 -8.06 -8.71 -8.54
CA GLN A 90 -9.34 -8.06 -8.79
C GLN A 90 -10.17 -7.92 -7.52
N SER A 91 -10.40 -9.00 -6.77
CA SER A 91 -11.35 -9.01 -5.64
C SER A 91 -10.85 -8.24 -4.41
N ILE A 92 -9.54 -8.23 -4.14
CA ILE A 92 -8.95 -7.58 -2.96
C ILE A 92 -8.38 -6.21 -3.32
N LEU A 93 -7.72 -6.09 -4.48
CA LEU A 93 -6.98 -4.88 -4.86
C LEU A 93 -7.66 -4.04 -5.94
N GLY A 94 -8.78 -4.51 -6.52
CA GLY A 94 -9.49 -3.78 -7.58
C GLY A 94 -8.74 -3.70 -8.92
N ILE A 95 -7.75 -4.56 -9.15
CA ILE A 95 -6.95 -4.58 -10.37
C ILE A 95 -7.74 -5.30 -11.48
N HIS A 96 -8.23 -4.56 -12.46
CA HIS A 96 -9.03 -5.11 -13.57
C HIS A 96 -8.17 -5.72 -14.68
N GLN A 97 -7.04 -5.11 -15.00
CA GLN A 97 -6.08 -5.61 -15.97
C GLN A 97 -4.75 -5.80 -15.25
N ILE A 98 -4.31 -7.06 -15.14
CA ILE A 98 -3.07 -7.41 -14.43
C ILE A 98 -1.89 -7.22 -15.40
N PRO A 99 -1.04 -6.20 -15.23
CA PRO A 99 0.15 -6.07 -16.06
C PRO A 99 1.14 -7.19 -15.74
N SER A 100 1.93 -7.57 -16.73
CA SER A 100 3.07 -8.47 -16.53
C SER A 100 4.15 -7.81 -15.66
N ALA A 101 4.98 -8.63 -15.02
CA ALA A 101 6.12 -8.14 -14.24
C ALA A 101 7.05 -7.23 -15.08
N ASN A 102 7.25 -7.51 -16.36
CA ASN A 102 8.07 -6.69 -17.25
C ASN A 102 7.43 -5.33 -17.55
N GLN A 103 6.12 -5.28 -17.79
CA GLN A 103 5.41 -4.01 -17.94
C GLN A 103 5.53 -3.13 -16.68
N ILE A 104 5.41 -3.72 -15.50
CA ILE A 104 5.59 -2.99 -14.23
C ILE A 104 7.02 -2.45 -14.10
N ARG A 105 8.04 -3.26 -14.41
CA ARG A 105 9.46 -2.85 -14.37
C ARG A 105 9.75 -1.69 -15.31
N ASN A 106 9.29 -1.77 -16.56
CA ASN A 106 9.47 -0.73 -17.56
C ASN A 106 8.84 0.60 -17.14
N LEU A 107 7.71 0.54 -16.41
CA LEU A 107 7.07 1.74 -15.85
C LEU A 107 7.87 2.31 -14.68
N LEU A 108 8.36 1.47 -13.76
CA LEU A 108 9.03 1.90 -12.53
C LEU A 108 10.52 2.26 -12.70
N ASP A 109 11.14 1.81 -13.79
CA ASP A 109 12.54 2.06 -14.11
C ASP A 109 12.72 2.22 -15.64
N PRO A 110 12.24 3.34 -16.22
CA PRO A 110 12.41 3.63 -17.64
C PRO A 110 13.89 3.99 -17.90
N GLY A 111 14.73 2.98 -18.10
CA GLY A 111 16.17 3.14 -18.34
C GLY A 111 17.02 1.89 -18.09
N PHE A 112 16.44 0.82 -17.53
CA PHE A 112 17.13 -0.45 -17.29
C PHE A 112 16.97 -1.49 -18.44
N LEU A 113 16.61 -1.02 -19.64
CA LEU A 113 16.63 -1.80 -20.89
C LEU A 113 17.73 -1.27 -21.81
#